data_AF-A0A7W1ULA4-F1
#
_entry.id   AF-A0A7W1ULA4-F1
#
_cell.length_a   1.000
_cell.length_b   1.000
_cell.length_c   1.000
_cell.angle_alpha   90.00
_cell.angle_beta   90.00
_cell.angle_gamma   90.00
#
_symmetry.space_group_name_H-M   'P 1'
#
loop_
_entity.id
_entity.type
_entity.pdbx_description
1 polymer ?
#
loop_
_entity_poly.entity_id
_entity_poly.type
_entity_poly.pdbx_seq_one_letter_code
_entity_poly.pdbx_strand_id
1 'polypeptide(L)'
;MRRIPRRNRRSAAFVLFGVILAVLFVLPGMVRFFVDLLWFQEIGFERVFFTELRTKFLMFAGVGAFAFAFVYLNLRLAQRGLVFRPVLIPSGSDAPPIDVTATLQRLSFPVALAISGLVGLGAMSGWMLLLQALNAVRFGAADPVFGRDISFYVFTLPPIAAGIGLLFALTLITLLLVVALYWVRRDIIPLPRGVRVEPSAGMHLGTLAALLFVLTAVGIWVVRLPELLYSTTGPLVGASYTDLYASLPALHVRAVAALLAAGIVMLGATRRRLASHLGVAVAGYVGISLLAGGVYPAAIQRLIVGPTELTRETPYLTRHIAATRQAWGLDDVETRDLSGESVLTVADIQANAATIDNVRLWDRAPLLQTFGQLQEIRTYYDFVSVDDGRYWIDGKYRQVLLSPRELNPASLPTRTFINEHLTFTHGMGLTLGPVNQVTEEGLPVLFIKDLPPVSSVSLRVTRPQIYFGELTNSHVFTGTRQREFDYPSGEANIFTRYAGTGGVPMGSLPRRALMAAHFGSLKILLSQDITSETRVLYRRNVMERAQRALPFLRFDAD
;
A
#
# COMPACT_ATOMS: atom_id res chain seq x y z
N MET A 1 -54.53 -28.31 29.60
CA MET A 1 -54.06 -27.31 28.62
C MET A 1 -52.64 -26.84 28.98
N ARG A 2 -51.60 -27.35 28.29
CA ARG A 2 -50.21 -26.86 28.45
C ARG A 2 -50.05 -25.58 27.63
N ARG A 3 -49.74 -24.46 28.29
CA ARG A 3 -49.37 -23.20 27.62
C ARG A 3 -48.07 -23.40 26.84
N ILE A 4 -48.14 -23.39 25.51
CA ILE A 4 -46.98 -23.36 24.63
C ILE A 4 -46.26 -22.02 24.88
N PRO A 5 -44.95 -21.99 25.16
CA PRO A 5 -44.24 -20.73 25.39
C PRO A 5 -44.27 -19.92 24.09
N ARG A 6 -44.76 -18.67 24.16
CA ARG A 6 -44.65 -17.69 23.07
C ARG A 6 -43.16 -17.45 22.81
N ARG A 7 -42.60 -18.16 21.82
CA ARG A 7 -41.24 -17.93 21.30
C ARG A 7 -41.13 -16.46 20.89
N ASN A 8 -40.26 -15.72 21.58
CA ASN A 8 -40.07 -14.28 21.42
C ASN A 8 -39.78 -13.92 19.95
N ARG A 9 -40.80 -13.48 19.19
CA ARG A 9 -40.65 -13.07 17.78
C ARG A 9 -39.58 -11.99 17.60
N ARG A 10 -39.36 -11.16 18.63
CA ARG A 10 -38.31 -10.13 18.66
C ARG A 10 -36.90 -10.73 18.67
N SER A 11 -36.62 -11.79 19.42
CA SER A 11 -35.29 -12.42 19.42
C SER A 11 -35.01 -13.17 18.13
N ALA A 12 -36.02 -13.78 17.52
CA ALA A 12 -35.89 -14.38 16.18
C ALA A 12 -35.60 -13.32 15.10
N ALA A 13 -36.22 -12.15 15.17
CA ALA A 13 -35.95 -11.03 14.27
C ALA A 13 -34.53 -10.46 14.45
N PHE A 14 -34.04 -10.31 15.69
CA PHE A 14 -32.65 -9.87 15.94
C PHE A 14 -31.61 -10.89 15.48
N VAL A 15 -31.87 -12.19 15.65
CA VAL A 15 -30.99 -13.25 15.13
C VAL A 15 -30.99 -13.23 13.61
N LEU A 16 -32.16 -13.15 12.98
CA LEU A 16 -32.26 -13.06 11.51
C LEU A 16 -31.55 -11.81 10.97
N PHE A 17 -31.75 -10.66 11.61
CA PHE A 17 -31.07 -9.41 11.26
C PHE A 17 -29.54 -9.55 11.41
N GLY A 18 -29.06 -10.13 12.51
CA GLY A 18 -27.64 -10.40 12.73
C GLY A 18 -27.04 -11.35 11.69
N VAL A 19 -27.78 -12.39 11.29
CA VAL A 19 -27.37 -13.30 10.22
C VAL A 19 -27.33 -12.59 8.87
N ILE A 20 -28.34 -11.79 8.53
CA ILE A 20 -28.35 -10.99 7.29
C ILE A 20 -27.15 -10.05 7.26
N LEU A 21 -26.87 -9.39 8.38
CA LEU A 21 -25.75 -8.47 8.50
C LEU A 21 -24.41 -9.21 8.36
N ALA A 22 -24.25 -10.35 9.03
CA ALA A 22 -23.08 -11.21 8.88
C ALA A 22 -22.89 -11.66 7.43
N VAL A 23 -23.95 -12.10 6.76
CA VAL A 23 -23.89 -12.48 5.34
C VAL A 23 -23.50 -11.28 4.47
N LEU A 24 -24.10 -10.11 4.69
CA LEU A 24 -23.83 -8.90 3.91
C LEU A 24 -22.37 -8.44 4.03
N PHE A 25 -21.75 -8.58 5.21
CA PHE A 25 -20.38 -8.13 5.44
C PHE A 25 -19.33 -9.21 5.16
N VAL A 26 -19.63 -10.49 5.41
CA VAL A 26 -18.65 -11.58 5.26
C VAL A 26 -18.64 -12.13 3.83
N LEU A 27 -19.79 -12.26 3.19
CA LEU A 27 -19.91 -12.89 1.87
C LEU A 27 -19.09 -12.16 0.79
N PRO A 28 -19.10 -10.81 0.67
CA PRO A 28 -18.26 -10.12 -0.32
C PRO A 28 -16.77 -10.37 -0.10
N GLY A 29 -16.33 -10.44 1.16
CA GLY A 29 -14.95 -10.77 1.52
C GLY A 29 -14.56 -12.20 1.10
N MET A 30 -15.44 -13.17 1.35
CA MET A 30 -15.24 -14.56 0.91
C MET A 30 -15.23 -14.68 -0.61
N VAL A 31 -16.13 -13.99 -1.31
CA VAL A 31 -16.16 -13.98 -2.78
C VAL A 31 -14.83 -13.46 -3.33
N ARG A 32 -14.37 -12.29 -2.85
CA ARG A 32 -13.09 -11.71 -3.27
C ARG A 32 -11.92 -12.64 -2.95
N PHE A 33 -11.93 -13.30 -1.80
CA PHE A 33 -10.89 -14.26 -1.40
C PHE A 33 -10.76 -15.42 -2.40
N PHE A 34 -11.87 -16.08 -2.74
CA PHE A 34 -11.82 -17.22 -3.66
C PHE A 34 -11.52 -16.81 -5.10
N VAL A 35 -12.00 -15.64 -5.54
CA VAL A 35 -11.64 -15.10 -6.86
C VAL A 35 -10.14 -14.80 -6.92
N ASP A 36 -9.59 -14.13 -5.92
CA ASP A 36 -8.15 -13.86 -5.86
C ASP A 36 -7.34 -15.16 -5.82
N LEU A 37 -7.76 -16.14 -5.02
CA LEU A 37 -7.11 -17.45 -4.99
C LEU A 37 -7.09 -18.10 -6.37
N LEU A 38 -8.23 -18.18 -7.05
CA LEU A 38 -8.31 -18.78 -8.39
C LEU A 38 -7.44 -18.04 -9.42
N TRP A 39 -7.33 -16.72 -9.32
CA TRP A 39 -6.45 -15.92 -10.15
C TRP A 39 -4.97 -16.24 -9.89
N PHE A 40 -4.54 -16.28 -8.62
CA PHE A 40 -3.16 -16.58 -8.25
C PHE A 40 -2.76 -18.02 -8.61
N GLN A 41 -3.70 -18.96 -8.55
CA GLN A 41 -3.53 -20.33 -9.06
C GLN A 41 -3.29 -20.35 -10.57
N GLU A 42 -4.06 -19.55 -11.32
CA GLU A 42 -3.96 -19.49 -12.78
C GLU A 42 -2.61 -18.95 -13.26
N ILE A 43 -2.03 -17.95 -12.58
CA ILE A 43 -0.69 -17.43 -12.93
C ILE A 43 0.47 -18.22 -12.30
N GLY A 44 0.20 -19.16 -11.39
CA GLY A 44 1.25 -19.93 -10.68
C GLY A 44 1.90 -19.19 -9.50
N PHE A 45 1.31 -18.11 -9.00
CA PHE A 45 1.83 -17.30 -7.88
C PHE A 45 1.11 -17.59 -6.55
N GLU A 46 0.59 -18.80 -6.37
CA GLU A 46 -0.11 -19.23 -5.13
C GLU A 46 0.69 -18.97 -3.86
N ARG A 47 2.02 -19.15 -3.94
CA ARG A 47 2.93 -18.90 -2.81
C ARG A 47 2.88 -17.45 -2.34
N VAL A 48 2.78 -16.48 -3.26
CA VAL A 48 2.67 -15.05 -2.91
C VAL A 48 1.36 -14.81 -2.17
N PHE A 49 0.24 -15.31 -2.71
CA PHE A 49 -1.07 -15.18 -2.09
C PHE A 49 -1.12 -15.74 -0.66
N PHE A 50 -0.66 -16.98 -0.46
CA PHE A 50 -0.68 -17.59 0.87
C PHE A 50 0.33 -16.96 1.83
N THR A 51 1.45 -16.44 1.33
CA THR A 51 2.42 -15.71 2.16
C THR A 51 1.83 -14.38 2.64
N GLU A 52 1.22 -13.60 1.74
CA GLU A 52 0.50 -12.37 2.08
C GLU A 52 -0.62 -12.65 3.10
N LEU A 53 -1.47 -13.65 2.80
CA LEU A 53 -2.61 -14.01 3.65
C LEU A 53 -2.17 -14.46 5.05
N ARG A 54 -1.20 -15.39 5.14
CA ARG A 54 -0.71 -15.90 6.42
C ARG A 54 -0.08 -14.78 7.25
N THR A 55 0.72 -13.91 6.61
CA THR A 55 1.36 -12.79 7.31
C THR A 55 0.32 -11.79 7.81
N LYS A 56 -0.66 -11.42 6.99
CA LYS A 56 -1.78 -10.55 7.40
C LYS A 56 -2.55 -11.16 8.57
N PHE A 57 -2.87 -12.45 8.50
CA PHE A 57 -3.56 -13.14 9.59
C PHE A 57 -2.73 -13.19 10.88
N LEU A 58 -1.44 -13.50 10.79
CA LEU A 58 -0.54 -13.50 11.94
C LEU A 58 -0.39 -12.11 12.55
N MET A 59 -0.34 -11.06 11.73
CA MET A 59 -0.34 -9.68 12.20
C MET A 59 -1.65 -9.33 12.92
N PHE A 60 -2.80 -9.64 12.31
CA PHE A 60 -4.11 -9.44 12.93
C PHE A 60 -4.22 -10.15 14.28
N ALA A 61 -3.90 -11.46 14.29
CA ALA A 61 -4.04 -12.30 15.47
C ALA A 61 -3.02 -11.93 16.55
N GLY A 62 -1.75 -11.76 16.21
CA GLY A 62 -0.68 -11.45 17.15
C GLY A 62 -0.82 -10.07 17.78
N VAL A 63 -0.96 -9.03 16.93
CA VAL A 63 -1.11 -7.64 17.41
C VAL A 63 -2.47 -7.44 18.08
N GLY A 64 -3.53 -8.03 17.54
CA GLY A 64 -4.86 -8.00 18.15
C GLY A 64 -4.90 -8.70 19.51
N ALA A 65 -4.30 -9.88 19.64
CA ALA A 65 -4.23 -10.59 20.93
C ALA A 65 -3.41 -9.81 21.97
N PHE A 66 -2.29 -9.23 21.56
CA PHE A 66 -1.49 -8.37 22.43
C PHE A 66 -2.27 -7.13 22.88
N ALA A 67 -2.91 -6.42 21.96
CA ALA A 67 -3.76 -5.26 22.26
C ALA A 67 -4.91 -5.64 23.20
N PHE A 68 -5.53 -6.81 22.99
CA PHE A 68 -6.61 -7.31 23.82
C PHE A 68 -6.13 -7.57 25.23
N ALA A 69 -5.05 -8.33 25.39
CA ALA A 69 -4.46 -8.59 26.69
C ALA A 69 -4.12 -7.28 27.40
N PHE A 70 -3.46 -6.34 26.71
CA PHE A 70 -3.06 -5.06 27.28
C PHE A 70 -4.26 -4.23 27.75
N VAL A 71 -5.25 -3.96 26.88
CA VAL A 71 -6.43 -3.15 27.21
C VAL A 71 -7.30 -3.84 28.27
N TYR A 72 -7.61 -5.13 28.07
CA TYR A 72 -8.50 -5.87 28.96
C TYR A 72 -7.92 -6.01 30.37
N LEU A 73 -6.63 -6.30 30.51
CA LEU A 73 -5.99 -6.42 31.83
C LEU A 73 -6.00 -5.08 32.58
N ASN A 74 -5.75 -3.96 31.91
CA ASN A 74 -5.81 -2.63 32.52
C ASN A 74 -7.25 -2.25 32.92
N LEU A 75 -8.25 -2.51 32.07
CA LEU A 75 -9.66 -2.29 32.43
C LEU A 75 -10.07 -3.15 33.64
N ARG A 76 -9.66 -4.42 33.65
CA ARG A 76 -9.94 -5.35 34.77
C ARG A 76 -9.24 -4.90 36.05
N LEU A 77 -8.00 -4.42 35.96
CA LEU A 77 -7.26 -3.88 37.09
C LEU A 77 -7.97 -2.64 37.67
N ALA A 78 -8.42 -1.73 36.80
CA ALA A 78 -9.18 -0.55 37.20
C ALA A 78 -10.48 -0.90 37.94
N GLN A 79 -11.07 -2.06 37.61
CA GLN A 79 -12.30 -2.53 38.22
C GLN A 79 -12.13 -3.25 39.57
N ARG A 80 -10.92 -3.70 39.90
CA ARG A 80 -10.60 -4.46 41.13
C ARG A 80 -10.25 -3.58 42.35
N GLY A 81 -10.35 -2.25 42.24
CA GLY A 81 -10.02 -1.32 43.33
C GLY A 81 -10.68 -1.66 44.68
N LEU A 82 -9.95 -1.43 45.77
CA LEU A 82 -10.25 -1.84 47.15
C LEU A 82 -11.56 -1.25 47.73
N VAL A 83 -12.10 -0.19 47.12
CA VAL A 83 -13.35 0.45 47.55
C VAL A 83 -14.43 0.18 46.51
N PHE A 84 -15.16 -0.93 46.66
CA PHE A 84 -16.33 -1.22 45.83
C PHE A 84 -17.50 -0.34 46.27
N ARG A 85 -17.69 0.82 45.62
CA ARG A 85 -18.89 1.64 45.77
C ARG A 85 -19.74 1.50 44.51
N PRO A 86 -20.81 0.68 44.52
CA PRO A 86 -21.68 0.58 43.36
C PRO A 86 -22.35 1.94 43.12
N VAL A 87 -22.10 2.52 41.95
CA VAL A 87 -22.81 3.72 41.51
C VAL A 87 -24.18 3.31 41.00
N LEU A 88 -25.18 3.54 41.83
CA LEU A 88 -26.58 3.25 41.56
C LEU A 88 -27.29 4.51 41.05
N ILE A 89 -27.84 4.45 39.84
CA ILE A 89 -28.70 5.51 39.30
C ILE A 89 -30.16 5.10 39.54
N PRO A 90 -30.97 5.91 40.25
CA PRO A 90 -32.40 5.64 40.42
C PRO A 90 -33.08 5.53 39.05
N SER A 91 -33.86 4.47 38.84
CA SER A 91 -34.55 4.21 37.58
C SER A 91 -36.06 4.18 37.82
N GLY A 92 -36.76 5.29 37.59
CA GLY A 92 -38.22 5.37 37.78
C GLY A 92 -38.71 4.98 39.18
N SER A 93 -40.02 5.04 39.42
CA SER A 93 -40.61 4.72 40.72
C SER A 93 -40.70 3.22 41.03
N ASP A 94 -40.62 2.34 40.01
CA ASP A 94 -40.86 0.88 40.14
C ASP A 94 -39.74 -0.02 39.56
N ALA A 95 -38.62 0.52 39.07
CA ALA A 95 -37.53 -0.32 38.54
C ALA A 95 -36.31 -0.33 39.48
N PRO A 96 -35.61 -1.48 39.60
CA PRO A 96 -34.40 -1.56 40.41
C PRO A 96 -33.34 -0.55 39.88
N PRO A 97 -32.57 0.09 40.77
CA PRO A 97 -31.57 1.06 40.36
C PRO A 97 -30.54 0.41 39.43
N ILE A 98 -30.12 1.16 38.40
CA ILE A 98 -29.15 0.68 37.42
C ILE A 98 -27.77 0.71 38.07
N ASP A 99 -27.15 -0.46 38.23
CA ASP A 99 -25.76 -0.58 38.62
C ASP A 99 -24.85 -0.31 37.42
N VAL A 100 -24.38 0.93 37.33
CA VAL A 100 -23.44 1.39 36.30
C VAL A 100 -22.12 0.63 36.38
N THR A 101 -21.73 0.20 37.59
CA THR A 101 -20.46 -0.49 37.84
C THR A 101 -20.50 -1.91 37.27
N ALA A 102 -21.59 -2.64 37.51
CA ALA A 102 -21.81 -3.96 36.92
C ALA A 102 -21.93 -3.89 35.39
N THR A 103 -22.53 -2.82 34.87
CA THR A 103 -22.65 -2.60 33.42
C THR A 103 -21.27 -2.37 32.77
N LEU A 104 -20.42 -1.52 33.37
CA LEU A 104 -19.05 -1.29 32.89
C LEU A 104 -18.18 -2.55 32.94
N GLN A 105 -18.33 -3.39 33.95
CA GLN A 105 -17.66 -4.70 34.03
C GLN A 105 -18.04 -5.61 32.87
N ARG A 106 -19.34 -5.69 32.55
CA ARG A 106 -19.84 -6.46 31.40
C ARG A 106 -19.36 -5.89 30.07
N LEU A 107 -19.22 -4.57 29.95
CA LEU A 107 -18.76 -3.90 28.74
C LEU A 107 -17.24 -3.94 28.52
N SER A 108 -16.43 -4.24 29.54
CA SER A 108 -14.97 -4.20 29.39
C SER A 108 -14.41 -5.25 28.43
N PHE A 109 -15.00 -6.45 28.42
CA PHE A 109 -14.64 -7.48 27.45
C PHE A 109 -15.00 -7.08 26.00
N PRO A 110 -16.25 -6.71 25.66
CA PRO A 110 -16.59 -6.33 24.29
C PRO A 110 -15.90 -5.04 23.84
N VAL A 111 -15.66 -4.06 24.74
CA VAL A 111 -14.89 -2.86 24.40
C VAL A 111 -13.43 -3.20 24.10
N ALA A 112 -12.77 -3.99 24.96
CA ALA A 112 -11.41 -4.43 24.70
C ALA A 112 -11.31 -5.25 23.40
N LEU A 113 -12.26 -6.15 23.16
CA LEU A 113 -12.34 -6.95 21.93
C LEU A 113 -12.54 -6.06 20.68
N ALA A 114 -13.43 -5.08 20.75
CA ALA A 114 -13.68 -4.16 19.64
C ALA A 114 -12.43 -3.33 19.30
N ILE A 115 -11.79 -2.71 20.30
CA ILE A 115 -10.55 -1.95 20.11
C ILE A 115 -9.45 -2.83 19.54
N SER A 116 -9.30 -4.04 20.07
CA SER A 116 -8.26 -4.98 19.64
C SER A 116 -8.50 -5.52 18.24
N GLY A 117 -9.76 -5.73 17.85
CA GLY A 117 -10.15 -6.05 16.49
C GLY A 117 -9.78 -4.93 15.52
N LEU A 118 -10.05 -3.67 15.87
CA LEU A 118 -9.67 -2.50 15.05
C LEU A 118 -8.15 -2.37 14.92
N VAL A 119 -7.42 -2.53 16.03
CA VAL A 119 -5.95 -2.47 16.06
C VAL A 119 -5.34 -3.63 15.26
N GLY A 120 -5.87 -4.85 15.41
CA GLY A 120 -5.45 -6.00 14.60
C GLY A 120 -5.73 -5.82 13.11
N LEU A 121 -6.89 -5.26 12.74
CA LEU A 121 -7.23 -4.95 11.34
C LEU A 121 -6.25 -3.93 10.76
N GLY A 122 -5.91 -2.88 11.51
CA GLY A 122 -4.90 -1.90 11.13
C GLY A 122 -3.52 -2.55 10.91
N ALA A 123 -3.12 -3.47 11.79
CA ALA A 123 -1.84 -4.16 11.72
C ALA A 123 -1.68 -5.03 10.45
N MET A 124 -2.78 -5.49 9.84
CA MET A 124 -2.72 -6.24 8.57
C MET A 124 -2.05 -5.43 7.45
N SER A 125 -2.14 -4.10 7.47
CA SER A 125 -1.50 -3.24 6.46
C SER A 125 0.04 -3.31 6.51
N GLY A 126 0.61 -3.61 7.67
CA GLY A 126 2.05 -3.72 7.91
C GLY A 126 2.68 -5.06 7.51
N TRP A 127 1.96 -5.93 6.79
CA TRP A 127 2.47 -7.25 6.41
C TRP A 127 3.78 -7.18 5.59
N MET A 128 3.88 -6.23 4.65
CA MET A 128 5.09 -6.04 3.84
C MET A 128 6.25 -5.55 4.70
N LEU A 129 5.97 -4.61 5.61
CA LEU A 129 6.93 -4.08 6.58
C LEU A 129 7.55 -5.20 7.41
N LEU A 130 6.70 -6.12 7.92
CA LEU A 130 7.15 -7.27 8.69
C LEU A 130 8.01 -8.22 7.83
N LEU A 131 7.57 -8.55 6.61
CA LEU A 131 8.33 -9.46 5.74
C LEU A 131 9.68 -8.87 5.33
N GLN A 132 9.74 -7.59 5.03
CA GLN A 132 11.00 -6.89 4.74
C GLN A 132 11.96 -6.92 5.94
N ALA A 133 11.43 -6.76 7.15
CA ALA A 133 12.21 -6.85 8.38
C ALA A 133 12.72 -8.27 8.66
N LEU A 134 11.88 -9.29 8.47
CA LEU A 134 12.22 -10.70 8.71
C LEU A 134 13.20 -11.25 7.66
N ASN A 135 13.17 -10.71 6.44
CA ASN A 135 14.04 -11.11 5.33
C ASN A 135 15.09 -10.03 5.01
N ALA A 136 15.46 -9.22 6.02
CA ALA A 136 16.42 -8.14 5.85
C ALA A 136 17.80 -8.67 5.45
N VAL A 137 18.43 -8.02 4.47
CA VAL A 137 19.80 -8.30 4.03
C VAL A 137 20.67 -7.08 4.32
N ARG A 138 21.90 -7.32 4.80
CA ARG A 138 22.88 -6.26 5.04
C ARG A 138 23.33 -5.63 3.74
N PHE A 139 23.48 -4.32 3.71
CA PHE A 139 23.99 -3.62 2.53
C PHE A 139 25.51 -3.58 2.52
N GLY A 140 26.17 -3.78 3.67
CA GLY A 140 27.64 -3.81 3.76
C GLY A 140 28.28 -2.43 3.79
N ALA A 141 27.48 -1.36 3.81
CA ALA A 141 27.92 0.01 4.02
C ALA A 141 27.28 0.56 5.29
N ALA A 142 28.07 1.29 6.09
CA ALA A 142 27.62 1.91 7.34
C ALA A 142 27.40 3.42 7.16
N ASP A 143 26.40 3.95 7.84
CA ASP A 143 26.15 5.38 7.86
C ASP A 143 27.25 6.12 8.66
N PRO A 144 27.71 7.30 8.21
CA PRO A 144 28.83 8.00 8.83
C PRO A 144 28.48 8.74 10.13
N VAL A 145 27.20 8.77 10.54
CA VAL A 145 26.74 9.52 11.73
C VAL A 145 26.62 8.61 12.94
N PHE A 146 25.95 7.47 12.79
CA PHE A 146 25.63 6.52 13.84
C PHE A 146 26.36 5.17 13.69
N GLY A 147 27.06 4.95 12.58
CA GLY A 147 27.85 3.73 12.34
C GLY A 147 27.00 2.47 12.18
N ARG A 148 25.73 2.60 11.78
CA ARG A 148 24.81 1.49 11.52
C ARG A 148 24.83 1.12 10.05
N ASP A 149 24.65 -0.17 9.75
CA ASP A 149 24.45 -0.63 8.38
C ASP A 149 23.25 0.10 7.75
N ILE A 150 23.35 0.55 6.50
CA ILE A 150 22.25 1.26 5.82
C ILE A 150 20.98 0.39 5.80
N SER A 151 21.11 -0.94 5.80
CA SER A 151 19.97 -1.86 5.89
C SER A 151 19.11 -1.66 7.15
N PHE A 152 19.68 -1.12 8.25
CA PHE A 152 18.94 -0.78 9.46
C PHE A 152 17.83 0.23 9.16
N TYR A 153 18.13 1.24 8.37
CA TYR A 153 17.23 2.33 8.01
C TYR A 153 16.11 1.86 7.07
N VAL A 154 16.41 0.91 6.18
CA VAL A 154 15.42 0.40 5.22
C VAL A 154 14.53 -0.67 5.82
N PHE A 155 15.09 -1.63 6.57
CA PHE A 155 14.36 -2.83 7.00
C PHE A 155 14.04 -2.90 8.50
N THR A 156 14.85 -2.28 9.36
CA THR A 156 14.77 -2.49 10.82
C THR A 156 14.10 -1.33 11.55
N LEU A 157 14.40 -0.10 11.17
CA LEU A 157 13.87 1.10 11.80
C LEU A 157 12.34 1.25 11.60
N PRO A 158 11.77 1.07 10.40
CA PRO A 158 10.34 1.19 10.18
C PRO A 158 9.44 0.27 11.03
N PRO A 159 9.68 -1.06 11.17
CA PRO A 159 8.86 -1.91 12.04
C PRO A 159 9.03 -1.58 13.53
N ILE A 160 10.23 -1.15 13.97
CA ILE A 160 10.44 -0.70 15.35
C ILE A 160 9.63 0.57 15.63
N ALA A 161 9.67 1.54 14.71
CA ALA A 161 8.88 2.76 14.80
C ALA A 161 7.37 2.46 14.86
N ALA A 162 6.88 1.56 14.01
CA ALA A 162 5.49 1.11 14.02
C ALA A 162 5.11 0.44 15.36
N GLY A 163 5.98 -0.42 15.91
CA GLY A 163 5.76 -1.09 17.19
C GLY A 163 5.70 -0.13 18.38
N ILE A 164 6.64 0.83 18.47
CA ILE A 164 6.64 1.86 19.51
C ILE A 164 5.41 2.77 19.38
N GLY A 165 5.07 3.18 18.16
CA GLY A 165 3.88 3.99 17.88
C GLY A 165 2.59 3.27 18.30
N LEU A 166 2.49 1.98 18.01
CA LEU A 166 1.38 1.13 18.45
C LEU A 166 1.29 1.05 19.98
N LEU A 167 2.40 0.79 20.67
CA LEU A 167 2.43 0.74 22.15
C LEU A 167 2.02 2.08 22.77
N PHE A 168 2.49 3.19 22.20
CA PHE A 168 2.11 4.53 22.64
C PHE A 168 0.60 4.76 22.47
N ALA A 169 0.06 4.46 21.28
CA ALA A 169 -1.37 4.61 21.00
C ALA A 169 -2.24 3.71 21.91
N LEU A 170 -1.86 2.45 22.11
CA LEU A 170 -2.55 1.53 23.01
C LEU A 170 -2.53 2.03 24.46
N THR A 171 -1.37 2.51 24.92
CA THR A 171 -1.23 3.06 26.28
C THR A 171 -2.09 4.31 26.46
N LEU A 172 -2.12 5.20 25.46
CA LEU A 172 -2.92 6.43 25.50
C LEU A 172 -4.42 6.12 25.51
N ILE A 173 -4.90 5.27 24.62
CA ILE A 173 -6.31 4.84 24.58
C ILE A 173 -6.68 4.16 25.90
N THR A 174 -5.84 3.26 26.40
CA THR A 174 -6.07 2.60 27.69
C THR A 174 -6.13 3.59 28.84
N LEU A 175 -5.22 4.57 28.89
CA LEU A 175 -5.24 5.64 29.88
C LEU A 175 -6.56 6.41 29.83
N LEU A 176 -7.02 6.83 28.65
CA LEU A 176 -8.28 7.55 28.48
C LEU A 176 -9.48 6.73 28.96
N LEU A 177 -9.55 5.45 28.61
CA LEU A 177 -10.62 4.55 29.06
C LEU A 177 -10.60 4.35 30.58
N VAL A 178 -9.42 4.16 31.15
CA VAL A 178 -9.24 3.98 32.59
C VAL A 178 -9.56 5.27 33.36
N VAL A 179 -9.20 6.44 32.84
CA VAL A 179 -9.61 7.75 33.38
C VAL A 179 -11.13 7.87 33.38
N ALA A 180 -11.79 7.57 32.25
CA ALA A 180 -13.25 7.61 32.15
C ALA A 180 -13.92 6.65 33.15
N LEU A 181 -13.36 5.44 33.31
CA LEU A 181 -13.85 4.45 34.27
C LEU A 181 -13.72 4.95 35.72
N TYR A 182 -12.57 5.50 36.10
CA TYR A 182 -12.35 6.04 37.45
C TYR A 182 -13.18 7.30 37.72
N TRP A 183 -13.46 8.11 36.69
CA TRP A 183 -14.40 9.21 36.79
C TRP A 183 -15.80 8.71 37.13
N VAL A 184 -16.32 7.74 36.37
CA VAL A 184 -17.66 7.18 36.60
C VAL A 184 -17.77 6.54 37.97
N ARG A 185 -16.71 5.87 38.46
CA ARG A 185 -16.64 5.31 39.81
C ARG A 185 -16.51 6.33 40.93
N ARG A 186 -16.30 7.62 40.60
CA ARG A 186 -16.02 8.71 41.55
C ARG A 186 -14.71 8.52 42.35
N ASP A 187 -13.76 7.79 41.79
CA ASP A 187 -12.40 7.65 42.34
C ASP A 187 -11.56 8.91 42.07
N ILE A 188 -11.99 9.74 41.12
CA ILE A 188 -11.48 11.08 40.83
C ILE A 188 -12.49 12.10 41.35
N ILE A 189 -12.13 12.82 42.42
CA ILE A 189 -13.00 13.81 43.06
C ILE A 189 -12.43 15.21 42.77
N PRO A 190 -13.17 16.08 42.06
CA PRO A 190 -12.80 17.48 41.92
C PRO A 190 -13.04 18.21 43.25
N LEU A 191 -12.03 18.94 43.73
CA LEU A 191 -12.12 19.83 44.90
C LEU A 191 -11.95 21.29 44.44
N PRO A 192 -12.40 22.29 45.23
CA PRO A 192 -12.22 23.71 44.91
C PRO A 192 -10.76 24.13 44.69
N ARG A 193 -9.80 23.40 45.25
CA ARG A 193 -8.35 23.60 45.05
C ARG A 193 -7.64 22.31 44.65
N GLY A 194 -8.05 21.73 43.53
CA GLY A 194 -7.35 20.63 42.87
C GLY A 194 -8.17 19.35 42.75
N VAL A 195 -7.53 18.25 42.33
CA VAL A 195 -8.19 16.96 42.13
C VAL A 195 -7.61 15.95 43.11
N ARG A 196 -8.47 15.28 43.88
CA ARG A 196 -8.07 14.16 44.74
C ARG A 196 -8.41 12.86 44.03
N VAL A 197 -7.41 12.00 43.88
CA VAL A 197 -7.55 10.68 43.29
C VAL A 197 -7.36 9.63 44.39
N GLU A 198 -8.21 8.60 44.40
CA GLU A 198 -8.05 7.44 45.28
C GLU A 198 -6.64 6.81 45.10
N PRO A 199 -5.94 6.37 46.16
CA PRO A 199 -4.55 5.93 46.05
C PRO A 199 -4.28 4.80 45.04
N SER A 200 -5.13 3.78 44.98
CA SER A 200 -4.98 2.68 44.01
C SER A 200 -5.18 3.16 42.57
N ALA A 201 -6.20 4.00 42.33
CA ALA A 201 -6.45 4.63 41.04
C ALA A 201 -5.30 5.57 40.64
N GLY A 202 -4.76 6.33 41.60
CA GLY A 202 -3.62 7.21 41.41
C GLY A 202 -2.36 6.47 41.00
N MET A 203 -2.07 5.31 41.60
CA MET A 203 -0.94 4.46 41.21
C MET A 203 -1.11 3.88 39.80
N HIS A 204 -2.29 3.39 39.46
CA HIS A 204 -2.56 2.83 38.13
C HIS A 204 -2.49 3.89 37.02
N LEU A 205 -3.17 5.03 37.20
CA LEU A 205 -3.12 6.17 36.28
C LEU A 205 -1.71 6.75 36.16
N GLY A 206 -1.00 6.88 37.28
CA GLY A 206 0.40 7.31 37.32
C GLY A 206 1.31 6.38 36.54
N THR A 207 1.11 5.06 36.66
CA THR A 207 1.90 4.05 35.94
C THR A 207 1.68 4.15 34.42
N LEU A 208 0.43 4.27 33.97
CA LEU A 208 0.12 4.44 32.55
C LEU A 208 0.66 5.76 31.99
N ALA A 209 0.53 6.85 32.74
CA ALA A 209 1.08 8.15 32.34
C ALA A 209 2.62 8.15 32.32
N ALA A 210 3.28 7.53 33.30
CA ALA A 210 4.73 7.34 33.31
C ALA A 210 5.18 6.46 32.15
N LEU A 211 4.44 5.41 31.82
CA LEU A 211 4.72 4.56 30.65
C LEU A 211 4.66 5.37 29.34
N LEU A 212 3.71 6.29 29.17
CA LEU A 212 3.70 7.18 28.00
C LEU A 212 4.97 8.02 27.89
N PHE A 213 5.46 8.58 29.00
CA PHE A 213 6.71 9.34 29.03
C PHE A 213 7.94 8.45 28.75
N VAL A 214 7.97 7.23 29.28
CA VAL A 214 9.04 6.25 28.97
C VAL A 214 9.01 5.87 27.48
N LEU A 215 7.84 5.55 26.93
CA LEU A 215 7.68 5.28 25.50
C LEU A 215 8.06 6.49 24.63
N THR A 216 7.81 7.71 25.11
CA THR A 216 8.28 8.93 24.44
C THR A 216 9.80 9.00 24.43
N ALA A 217 10.47 8.75 25.56
CA ALA A 217 11.92 8.73 25.65
C ALA A 217 12.55 7.65 24.75
N VAL A 218 12.01 6.43 24.81
CA VAL A 218 12.44 5.30 23.97
C VAL A 218 12.20 5.60 22.49
N GLY A 219 11.04 6.15 22.13
CA GLY A 219 10.75 6.57 20.76
C GLY A 219 11.71 7.66 20.27
N ILE A 220 12.08 8.62 21.11
CA ILE A 220 13.09 9.61 20.73
C ILE A 220 14.44 8.93 20.47
N TRP A 221 14.87 8.07 21.39
CA TRP A 221 16.19 7.45 21.34
C TRP A 221 16.33 6.46 20.16
N VAL A 222 15.33 5.60 19.99
CA VAL A 222 15.37 4.48 19.03
C VAL A 222 14.88 4.89 17.65
N VAL A 223 13.96 5.86 17.56
CA VAL A 223 13.32 6.24 16.30
C VAL A 223 13.75 7.63 15.86
N ARG A 224 13.48 8.68 16.67
CA ARG A 224 13.71 10.08 16.23
C ARG A 224 15.18 10.42 16.00
N LEU A 225 16.09 9.86 16.80
CA LEU A 225 17.53 10.07 16.61
C LEU A 225 18.01 9.49 15.25
N PRO A 226 17.79 8.19 14.94
CA PRO A 226 18.11 7.67 13.61
C PRO A 226 17.37 8.36 12.46
N GLU A 227 16.13 8.80 12.66
CA GLU A 227 15.33 9.50 11.64
C GLU A 227 15.94 10.84 11.18
N LEU A 228 16.92 11.40 11.90
CA LEU A 228 17.66 12.57 11.42
C LEU A 228 18.33 12.33 10.06
N LEU A 229 18.63 11.08 9.70
CA LEU A 229 19.14 10.74 8.36
C LEU A 229 18.08 10.86 7.24
N TYR A 230 16.81 11.10 7.57
CA TYR A 230 15.76 11.44 6.62
C TYR A 230 15.32 12.91 6.72
N SER A 231 16.07 13.73 7.45
CA SER A 231 15.77 15.15 7.60
C SER A 231 15.74 15.86 6.26
N THR A 232 14.86 16.85 6.13
CA THR A 232 14.77 17.74 4.97
C THR A 232 15.00 19.20 5.36
N THR A 233 15.67 19.42 6.49
CA THR A 233 15.95 20.77 7.03
C THR A 233 16.96 21.53 6.17
N GLY A 234 17.92 20.82 5.58
CA GLY A 234 18.94 21.37 4.68
C GLY A 234 18.54 21.30 3.20
N PRO A 235 19.46 21.66 2.29
CA PRO A 235 19.22 21.64 0.84
C PRO A 235 19.07 20.23 0.25
N LEU A 236 19.49 19.20 0.97
CA LEU A 236 19.42 17.79 0.57
C LEU A 236 18.70 16.96 1.63
N VAL A 237 18.21 15.78 1.23
CA VAL A 237 17.62 14.80 2.15
C VAL A 237 18.74 14.12 2.95
N GLY A 238 18.74 14.40 4.26
CA GLY A 238 19.55 13.79 5.31
C GLY A 238 20.03 14.80 6.34
N ALA A 239 20.91 14.36 7.24
CA ALA A 239 21.29 15.15 8.41
C ALA A 239 22.21 16.33 8.03
N SER A 240 21.68 17.55 8.19
CA SER A 240 22.39 18.82 7.99
C SER A 240 23.28 19.20 9.20
N TYR A 241 24.02 20.31 9.09
CA TYR A 241 24.77 20.87 10.24
C TYR A 241 23.84 21.09 11.44
N THR A 242 22.70 21.75 11.22
CA THR A 242 21.73 22.05 12.27
C THR A 242 21.15 20.78 12.89
N ASP A 243 20.93 19.73 12.09
CA ASP A 243 20.43 18.47 12.63
C ASP A 243 21.42 17.80 13.58
N LEU A 244 22.71 17.81 13.23
CA LEU A 244 23.74 17.13 14.02
C LEU A 244 24.20 17.94 15.23
N TYR A 245 24.28 19.27 15.12
CA TYR A 245 24.80 20.14 16.18
C TYR A 245 23.73 20.82 17.01
N ALA A 246 22.47 20.84 16.56
CA ALA A 246 21.35 21.41 17.30
C ALA A 246 20.26 20.38 17.60
N SER A 247 19.67 19.76 16.57
CA SER A 247 18.54 18.85 16.73
C SER A 247 18.92 17.59 17.51
N LEU A 248 20.09 17.00 17.25
CA LEU A 248 20.55 15.78 17.93
C LEU A 248 20.76 15.99 19.44
N PRO A 249 21.52 17.01 19.90
CA PRO A 249 21.59 17.36 21.33
C PRO A 249 20.22 17.66 21.94
N ALA A 250 19.36 18.39 21.22
CA ALA A 250 18.01 18.69 21.68
C ALA A 250 17.15 17.43 21.88
N LEU A 251 17.24 16.45 20.98
CA LEU A 251 16.55 15.17 21.12
C LEU A 251 17.06 14.40 22.34
N HIS A 252 18.36 14.41 22.62
CA HIS A 252 18.89 13.83 23.87
C HIS A 252 18.31 14.49 25.12
N VAL A 253 18.28 15.83 25.17
CA VAL A 253 17.69 16.58 26.28
C VAL A 253 16.20 16.24 26.45
N ARG A 254 15.45 16.16 25.35
CA ARG A 254 14.02 15.79 25.37
C ARG A 254 13.80 14.37 25.86
N ALA A 255 14.65 13.41 25.46
CA ALA A 255 14.56 12.04 25.93
C ALA A 255 14.79 11.94 27.46
N VAL A 256 15.82 12.63 27.97
CA VAL A 256 16.09 12.69 29.42
C VAL A 256 14.95 13.40 30.15
N ALA A 257 14.44 14.51 29.62
CA ALA A 257 13.31 15.24 30.20
C ALA A 257 12.04 14.38 30.28
N ALA A 258 11.77 13.53 29.28
CA ALA A 258 10.68 12.58 29.31
C ALA A 258 10.86 11.53 30.43
N LEU A 259 12.07 10.99 30.62
CA LEU A 259 12.35 10.07 31.73
C LEU A 259 12.17 10.74 33.10
N LEU A 260 12.63 11.99 33.25
CA LEU A 260 12.42 12.78 34.47
C LEU A 260 10.93 13.03 34.72
N ALA A 261 10.16 13.36 33.67
CA ALA A 261 8.71 13.52 33.74
C ALA A 261 8.01 12.24 34.21
N ALA A 262 8.44 11.07 33.71
CA ALA A 262 7.95 9.78 34.20
C ALA A 262 8.22 9.59 35.70
N GLY A 263 9.43 9.90 36.17
CA GLY A 263 9.79 9.86 37.59
C GLY A 263 8.96 10.81 38.45
N ILE A 264 8.73 12.04 38.00
CA ILE A 264 7.89 13.04 38.68
C ILE A 264 6.45 12.54 38.82
N VAL A 265 5.89 11.96 37.75
CA VAL A 265 4.54 11.38 37.77
C VAL A 265 4.44 10.25 38.80
N MET A 266 5.40 9.33 38.83
CA MET A 266 5.43 8.22 39.79
C MET A 266 5.60 8.70 41.23
N LEU A 267 6.42 9.73 41.46
CA LEU A 267 6.54 10.38 42.76
C LEU A 267 5.21 11.02 43.20
N GLY A 268 4.50 11.66 42.27
CA GLY A 268 3.18 12.22 42.51
C GLY A 268 2.13 11.15 42.85
N ALA A 269 2.17 10.02 42.17
CA ALA A 269 1.29 8.88 42.41
C ALA A 269 1.50 8.31 43.83
N THR A 270 2.75 8.05 44.22
CA THR A 270 3.09 7.52 45.56
C THR A 270 2.79 8.50 46.69
N ARG A 271 3.00 9.81 46.46
CA ARG A 271 2.69 10.89 47.41
C ARG A 271 1.22 11.33 47.41
N ARG A 272 0.34 10.65 46.66
CA ARG A 272 -1.10 10.97 46.56
C ARG A 272 -1.40 12.39 46.05
N ARG A 273 -0.50 12.93 45.22
CA ARG A 273 -0.57 14.26 44.59
C ARG A 273 -0.39 14.14 43.07
N LEU A 274 -1.00 13.12 42.47
CA LEU A 274 -0.84 12.78 41.04
C LEU A 274 -1.14 13.98 40.14
N ALA A 275 -2.29 14.64 40.31
CA ALA A 275 -2.73 15.70 39.42
C ALA A 275 -1.74 16.88 39.34
N SER A 276 -1.17 17.31 40.49
CA SER A 276 -0.20 18.41 40.49
C SER A 276 1.12 18.03 39.86
N HIS A 277 1.63 16.82 40.14
CA HIS A 277 2.91 16.35 39.59
C HIS A 277 2.78 16.02 38.10
N LEU A 278 1.65 15.47 37.66
CA LEU A 278 1.35 15.26 36.25
C LEU A 278 1.30 16.61 35.51
N GLY A 279 0.65 17.62 36.08
CA GLY A 279 0.65 18.98 35.53
C GLY A 279 2.07 19.55 35.37
N VAL A 280 2.91 19.43 36.40
CA VAL A 280 4.33 19.87 36.35
C VAL A 280 5.13 19.07 35.33
N ALA A 281 4.96 17.74 35.27
CA ALA A 281 5.66 16.87 34.34
C ALA A 281 5.29 17.19 32.88
N VAL A 282 4.01 17.35 32.58
CA VAL A 282 3.52 17.73 31.25
C VAL A 282 3.99 19.13 30.89
N ALA A 283 3.78 20.14 31.74
CA ALA A 283 4.19 21.51 31.48
C ALA A 283 5.71 21.63 31.29
N GLY A 284 6.50 20.98 32.15
CA GLY A 284 7.95 20.94 32.06
C GLY A 284 8.43 20.25 30.79
N TYR A 285 7.90 19.07 30.46
CA TYR A 285 8.26 18.36 29.24
C TYR A 285 7.88 19.13 27.97
N VAL A 286 6.68 19.73 27.93
CA VAL A 286 6.24 20.56 26.81
C VAL A 286 7.12 21.80 26.67
N GLY A 287 7.40 22.50 27.77
CA GLY A 287 8.29 23.66 27.78
C GLY A 287 9.69 23.31 27.25
N ILE A 288 10.31 22.26 27.77
CA ILE A 288 11.61 21.77 27.29
C ILE A 288 11.53 21.36 25.82
N SER A 289 10.47 20.66 25.40
CA SER A 289 10.31 20.22 24.02
C SER A 289 10.16 21.37 23.04
N LEU A 290 9.46 22.44 23.39
CA LEU A 290 9.33 23.64 22.57
C LEU A 290 10.66 24.38 22.44
N LEU A 291 11.37 24.56 23.57
CA LEU A 291 12.65 25.25 23.59
C LEU A 291 13.74 24.47 22.88
N ALA A 292 13.91 23.20 23.24
CA ALA A 292 14.95 22.35 22.67
C ALA A 292 14.62 21.95 21.22
N GLY A 293 13.37 21.62 20.91
CA GLY A 293 12.99 21.09 19.59
C GLY A 293 12.68 22.15 18.54
N GLY A 294 12.17 23.32 18.93
CA GLY A 294 11.75 24.37 18.00
C GLY A 294 12.69 25.57 18.02
N VAL A 295 12.84 26.19 19.20
CA VAL A 295 13.55 27.46 19.33
C VAL A 295 15.04 27.31 19.10
N TYR A 296 15.68 26.31 19.73
CA TYR A 296 17.13 26.15 19.65
C TYR A 296 17.64 25.80 18.24
N PRO A 297 17.12 24.78 17.52
CA PRO A 297 17.53 24.50 16.15
C PRO A 297 17.24 25.66 15.20
N ALA A 298 16.09 26.32 15.32
CA ALA A 298 15.77 27.48 14.48
C ALA A 298 16.73 28.65 14.71
N ALA A 299 17.14 28.89 15.96
CA ALA A 299 18.13 29.92 16.28
C ALA A 299 19.51 29.57 15.67
N ILE A 300 19.96 28.32 15.78
CA ILE A 300 21.21 27.87 15.17
C ILE A 300 21.16 28.00 13.65
N GLN A 301 20.07 27.56 13.02
CA GLN A 301 19.90 27.67 11.56
C GLN A 301 19.94 29.14 11.11
N ARG A 302 19.21 30.03 11.78
CA ARG A 302 19.09 31.43 11.36
C ARG A 302 20.31 32.28 11.68
N LEU A 303 20.93 32.06 12.84
CA LEU A 303 21.99 32.94 13.35
C LEU A 303 23.41 32.44 13.06
N ILE A 304 23.59 31.13 12.90
CA ILE A 304 24.92 30.53 12.69
C ILE A 304 25.05 29.95 11.28
N VAL A 305 24.09 29.11 10.86
CA VAL A 305 24.18 28.43 9.56
C VAL A 305 23.89 29.40 8.42
N GLY A 306 22.75 30.08 8.42
CA GLY A 306 22.34 30.99 7.34
C GLY A 306 23.41 32.00 6.89
N PRO A 307 24.13 32.68 7.80
CA PRO A 307 25.19 33.61 7.41
C PRO A 307 26.45 32.95 6.82
N THR A 308 26.72 31.68 7.13
CA THR A 308 27.95 30.96 6.73
C THR A 308 27.64 29.56 6.18
N GLU A 309 26.55 29.44 5.44
CA GLU A 309 25.93 28.16 5.11
C GLU A 309 26.87 27.26 4.31
N LEU A 310 27.54 27.80 3.28
CA LEU A 310 28.49 27.05 2.46
C LEU A 310 29.56 26.35 3.33
N THR A 311 30.25 27.09 4.20
CA THR A 311 31.30 26.52 5.05
C THR A 311 30.75 25.51 6.05
N ARG A 312 29.58 25.77 6.63
CA ARG A 312 28.97 24.91 7.65
C ARG A 312 28.40 23.62 7.05
N GLU A 313 27.82 23.68 5.86
CA GLU A 313 27.18 22.54 5.20
C GLU A 313 28.13 21.72 4.32
N THR A 314 29.25 22.29 3.86
CA THR A 314 30.21 21.61 2.95
C THR A 314 30.56 20.18 3.39
N PRO A 315 30.95 19.90 4.66
CA PRO A 315 31.30 18.53 5.06
C PRO A 315 30.17 17.52 4.90
N TYR A 316 28.91 17.93 5.10
CA TYR A 316 27.74 17.06 4.93
C TYR A 316 27.37 16.92 3.46
N LEU A 317 27.48 17.99 2.68
CA LEU A 317 27.31 17.95 1.22
C LEU A 317 28.31 16.97 0.57
N THR A 318 29.58 16.98 0.99
CA THR A 318 30.57 16.00 0.51
C THR A 318 30.14 14.57 0.82
N ARG A 319 29.64 14.30 2.03
CA ARG A 319 29.13 12.98 2.41
C ARG A 319 27.89 12.59 1.60
N HIS A 320 26.99 13.54 1.35
CA HIS A 320 25.81 13.32 0.51
C HIS A 320 26.19 12.94 -0.91
N ILE A 321 27.13 13.68 -1.52
CA ILE A 321 27.61 13.41 -2.87
C ILE A 321 28.25 12.02 -2.92
N ALA A 322 29.14 11.69 -1.98
CA ALA A 322 29.77 10.37 -1.92
C ALA A 322 28.74 9.24 -1.75
N ALA A 323 27.80 9.37 -0.82
CA ALA A 323 26.76 8.37 -0.59
C ALA A 323 25.83 8.20 -1.80
N THR A 324 25.48 9.31 -2.48
CA THR A 324 24.65 9.28 -3.69
C THR A 324 25.39 8.58 -4.82
N ARG A 325 26.66 8.92 -5.04
CA ARG A 325 27.49 8.29 -6.06
C ARG A 325 27.62 6.79 -5.82
N GLN A 326 27.88 6.38 -4.58
CA GLN A 326 27.94 4.97 -4.22
C GLN A 326 26.60 4.26 -4.44
N ALA A 327 25.48 4.86 -4.01
CA ALA A 327 24.15 4.24 -4.11
C ALA A 327 23.70 4.02 -5.56
N TRP A 328 24.06 4.94 -6.46
CA TRP A 328 23.72 4.87 -7.88
C TRP A 328 24.84 4.24 -8.73
N GLY A 329 25.96 3.80 -8.12
CA GLY A 329 27.11 3.25 -8.85
C GLY A 329 27.85 4.26 -9.73
N LEU A 330 27.78 5.56 -9.41
CA LEU A 330 28.38 6.64 -10.20
C LEU A 330 29.91 6.78 -10.02
N ASP A 331 30.48 5.99 -9.11
CA ASP A 331 31.93 5.93 -8.91
C ASP A 331 32.65 5.09 -9.97
N ASP A 332 31.93 4.21 -10.65
CA ASP A 332 32.46 3.32 -11.70
C ASP A 332 31.85 3.67 -13.08
N VAL A 333 31.78 4.96 -13.39
CA VAL A 333 31.26 5.44 -14.67
C VAL A 333 32.42 5.74 -15.61
N GLU A 334 32.39 5.12 -16.78
CA GLU A 334 33.30 5.45 -17.87
C GLU A 334 32.88 6.80 -18.49
N THR A 335 33.63 7.86 -18.21
CA THR A 335 33.42 9.16 -18.83
C THR A 335 34.06 9.19 -20.21
N ARG A 336 33.24 9.42 -21.25
CA ARG A 336 33.71 9.62 -22.63
C ARG A 336 33.32 11.03 -23.08
N ASP A 337 34.30 11.89 -23.25
CA ASP A 337 34.07 13.23 -23.78
C ASP A 337 33.74 13.13 -25.28
N LEU A 338 32.53 13.55 -25.65
CA LEU A 338 32.13 13.65 -27.05
C LEU A 338 32.54 15.03 -27.56
N SER A 339 33.61 15.10 -28.36
CA SER A 339 34.12 16.38 -28.86
C SER A 339 33.21 17.03 -29.92
N GLY A 340 32.25 16.29 -30.51
CA GLY A 340 31.26 16.80 -31.47
C GLY A 340 31.82 17.34 -32.81
N GLU A 341 33.14 17.54 -32.89
CA GLU A 341 33.85 18.26 -33.95
C GLU A 341 34.61 17.33 -34.91
N SER A 342 34.60 16.02 -34.69
CA SER A 342 35.24 15.07 -35.60
C SER A 342 34.52 15.05 -36.95
N VAL A 343 35.21 15.45 -38.01
CA VAL A 343 34.71 15.35 -39.39
C VAL A 343 34.53 13.87 -39.73
N LEU A 344 33.28 13.45 -39.93
CA LEU A 344 32.95 12.08 -40.34
C LEU A 344 33.56 11.77 -41.70
N THR A 345 34.38 10.72 -41.77
CA THR A 345 34.86 10.17 -43.03
C THR A 345 33.91 9.09 -43.55
N VAL A 346 33.99 8.77 -44.84
CA VAL A 346 33.24 7.64 -45.42
C VAL A 346 33.64 6.31 -44.77
N ALA A 347 34.91 6.16 -44.37
CA ALA A 347 35.38 4.98 -43.65
C ALA A 347 34.70 4.83 -42.28
N ASP A 348 34.48 5.94 -41.56
CA ASP A 348 33.79 5.94 -40.27
C ASP A 348 32.32 5.50 -40.42
N ILE A 349 31.64 5.98 -41.46
CA ILE A 349 30.26 5.60 -41.78
C ILE A 349 30.18 4.11 -42.10
N GLN A 350 31.11 3.60 -42.92
CA GLN A 350 31.16 2.18 -43.27
C GLN A 350 31.47 1.28 -42.07
N ALA A 351 32.39 1.70 -41.19
CA ALA A 351 32.72 0.98 -39.97
C ALA A 351 31.57 0.96 -38.95
N ASN A 352 30.69 1.97 -38.99
CA ASN A 352 29.55 2.12 -38.07
C ASN A 352 28.19 1.95 -38.77
N ALA A 353 28.15 1.17 -39.86
CA ALA A 353 26.93 0.98 -40.66
C ALA A 353 25.73 0.54 -39.82
N ALA A 354 25.92 -0.30 -38.80
CA ALA A 354 24.84 -0.72 -37.90
C ALA A 354 24.20 0.45 -37.11
N THR A 355 24.97 1.47 -36.74
CA THR A 355 24.45 2.66 -36.07
C THR A 355 23.71 3.56 -37.06
N ILE A 356 24.32 3.81 -38.22
CA ILE A 356 23.75 4.66 -39.28
C ILE A 356 22.43 4.07 -39.80
N ASP A 357 22.38 2.75 -39.98
CA ASP A 357 21.19 2.01 -40.41
C ASP A 357 20.07 1.98 -39.35
N ASN A 358 20.27 2.57 -38.17
CA ASN A 358 19.32 2.59 -37.05
C ASN A 358 19.14 3.97 -36.42
N VAL A 359 19.57 5.05 -37.08
CA VAL A 359 19.34 6.42 -36.59
C VAL A 359 17.85 6.71 -36.58
N ARG A 360 17.28 6.93 -35.39
CA ARG A 360 15.85 7.17 -35.22
C ARG A 360 15.46 8.54 -35.79
N LEU A 361 14.55 8.52 -36.77
CA LEU A 361 13.92 9.69 -37.35
C LEU A 361 12.57 10.01 -36.69
N TRP A 362 11.88 8.99 -36.18
CA TRP A 362 10.52 9.12 -35.63
C TRP A 362 10.54 9.43 -34.13
N ASP A 363 9.70 10.39 -33.72
CA ASP A 363 9.32 10.58 -32.32
C ASP A 363 8.08 9.72 -31.98
N ARG A 364 8.00 9.22 -30.75
CA ARG A 364 6.94 8.29 -30.30
C ARG A 364 5.55 8.91 -30.40
N ALA A 365 5.39 10.17 -29.98
CA ALA A 365 4.06 10.78 -29.86
C ALA A 365 3.41 11.10 -31.23
N PRO A 366 4.09 11.74 -32.20
CA PRO A 366 3.55 11.90 -33.55
C PRO A 366 3.31 10.56 -34.25
N LEU A 367 4.22 9.60 -34.07
CA LEU A 367 4.09 8.29 -34.71
C LEU A 367 2.87 7.53 -34.21
N LEU A 368 2.55 7.63 -32.91
CA LEU A 368 1.33 7.05 -32.33
C LEU A 368 0.07 7.61 -33.01
N GLN A 369 0.00 8.93 -33.20
CA GLN A 369 -1.12 9.57 -33.90
C GLN A 369 -1.22 9.08 -35.36
N THR A 370 -0.09 8.95 -36.05
CA THR A 370 -0.05 8.42 -37.42
C THR A 370 -0.47 6.96 -37.46
N PHE A 371 -0.07 6.12 -36.49
CA PHE A 371 -0.54 4.74 -36.38
C PHE A 371 -2.05 4.66 -36.18
N GLY A 372 -2.63 5.49 -35.31
CA GLY A 372 -4.08 5.59 -35.16
C GLY A 372 -4.77 5.91 -36.49
N GLN A 373 -4.31 6.96 -37.19
CA GLN A 373 -4.91 7.37 -38.46
C GLN A 373 -4.80 6.31 -39.57
N LEU A 374 -3.66 5.64 -39.68
CA LEU A 374 -3.39 4.72 -40.79
C LEU A 374 -3.85 3.29 -40.50
N GLN A 375 -3.80 2.85 -39.24
CA GLN A 375 -3.78 1.43 -38.89
C GLN A 375 -4.77 1.03 -37.80
N GLU A 376 -5.59 1.95 -37.27
CA GLU A 376 -6.66 1.58 -36.34
C GLU A 376 -7.73 0.75 -37.06
N ILE A 377 -8.08 1.15 -38.30
CA ILE A 377 -8.99 0.49 -39.27
C ILE A 377 -10.45 0.37 -38.78
N ARG A 378 -10.67 0.25 -37.47
CA ARG A 378 -11.96 0.13 -36.78
C ARG A 378 -11.90 0.88 -35.45
N THR A 379 -12.95 1.62 -35.14
CA THR A 379 -13.05 2.51 -33.97
C THR A 379 -12.95 1.83 -32.61
N TYR A 380 -13.11 0.50 -32.55
CA TYR A 380 -13.00 -0.28 -31.32
C TYR A 380 -11.60 -0.85 -31.10
N TYR A 381 -10.68 -0.64 -32.03
CA TYR A 381 -9.26 -0.85 -31.80
C TYR A 381 -8.59 0.48 -31.50
N ASP A 382 -7.48 0.43 -30.78
CA ASP A 382 -6.75 1.62 -30.39
C ASP A 382 -5.26 1.29 -30.21
N PHE A 383 -4.41 2.30 -30.29
CA PHE A 383 -2.99 2.21 -29.99
C PHE A 383 -2.69 3.07 -28.76
N VAL A 384 -2.02 2.52 -27.76
CA VAL A 384 -1.83 3.17 -26.46
C VAL A 384 -0.50 3.90 -26.38
N SER A 385 0.54 3.18 -26.79
CA SER A 385 1.96 3.52 -26.62
C SER A 385 2.73 3.05 -27.85
N VAL A 386 3.84 3.72 -28.15
CA VAL A 386 4.80 3.27 -29.17
C VAL A 386 6.11 2.98 -28.47
N ASP A 387 6.54 1.73 -28.58
CA ASP A 387 7.72 1.24 -27.89
C ASP A 387 8.87 0.97 -28.86
N ASP A 388 10.10 1.18 -28.37
CA ASP A 388 11.31 0.85 -29.10
C ASP A 388 11.60 -0.66 -28.97
N GLY A 389 11.77 -1.34 -30.10
CA GLY A 389 12.17 -2.75 -30.17
C GLY A 389 13.43 -2.95 -31.01
N ARG A 390 14.10 -4.09 -30.86
CA ARG A 390 15.21 -4.49 -31.74
C ARG A 390 15.08 -5.94 -32.16
N TYR A 391 15.14 -6.19 -33.47
CA TYR A 391 14.95 -7.52 -34.04
C TYR A 391 15.94 -7.78 -35.18
N TRP A 392 16.20 -9.07 -35.43
CA TRP A 392 16.88 -9.51 -36.64
C TRP A 392 15.86 -9.60 -37.77
N ILE A 393 15.99 -8.72 -38.77
CA ILE A 393 15.11 -8.62 -39.93
C ILE A 393 15.97 -8.79 -41.18
N ASP A 394 15.72 -9.86 -41.93
CA ASP A 394 16.40 -10.20 -43.19
C ASP A 394 17.92 -10.29 -43.01
N GLY A 395 18.35 -10.86 -41.88
CA GLY A 395 19.76 -11.01 -41.51
C GLY A 395 20.42 -9.75 -40.96
N LYS A 396 19.69 -8.62 -40.83
CA LYS A 396 20.20 -7.37 -40.27
C LYS A 396 19.57 -7.06 -38.91
N TYR A 397 20.39 -6.62 -37.96
CA TYR A 397 19.89 -6.16 -36.67
C TYR A 397 19.32 -4.74 -36.81
N ARG A 398 18.01 -4.60 -36.60
CA ARG A 398 17.26 -3.36 -36.82
C ARG A 398 16.50 -2.93 -35.58
N GLN A 399 16.55 -1.64 -35.28
CA GLN A 399 15.67 -0.96 -34.35
C GLN A 399 14.35 -0.64 -35.05
N VAL A 400 13.26 -0.88 -34.34
CA VAL A 400 11.89 -0.70 -34.82
C VAL A 400 11.09 0.06 -33.78
N LEU A 401 10.03 0.72 -34.23
CA LEU A 401 8.98 1.23 -33.36
C LEU A 401 7.75 0.38 -33.61
N LEU A 402 7.12 -0.06 -32.52
CA LEU A 402 5.96 -0.93 -32.58
C LEU A 402 4.88 -0.48 -31.61
N SER A 403 3.64 -0.79 -31.95
CA SER A 403 2.49 -0.54 -31.09
C SER A 403 1.46 -1.65 -31.23
N PRO A 404 1.11 -2.35 -30.14
CA PRO A 404 0.04 -3.34 -30.16
C PRO A 404 -1.31 -2.69 -30.45
N ARG A 405 -2.12 -3.31 -31.31
CA ARG A 405 -3.48 -2.87 -31.60
C ARG A 405 -4.42 -3.48 -30.58
N GLU A 406 -4.79 -2.72 -29.56
CA GLU A 406 -5.61 -3.21 -28.46
C GLU A 406 -7.10 -2.96 -28.67
N LEU A 407 -7.94 -3.80 -28.05
CA LEU A 407 -9.40 -3.60 -28.07
C LEU A 407 -9.78 -2.58 -27.01
N ASN A 408 -10.54 -1.55 -27.41
CA ASN A 408 -11.16 -0.57 -26.54
C ASN A 408 -12.69 -0.83 -26.44
N PRO A 409 -13.17 -1.48 -25.37
CA PRO A 409 -14.59 -1.81 -25.22
C PRO A 409 -15.51 -0.59 -25.15
N ALA A 410 -14.98 0.57 -24.75
CA ALA A 410 -15.78 1.79 -24.63
C ALA A 410 -16.23 2.33 -26.00
N SER A 411 -15.48 2.02 -27.05
CA SER A 411 -15.74 2.47 -28.43
C SER A 411 -16.54 1.47 -29.27
N LEU A 412 -17.09 0.42 -28.63
CA LEU A 412 -17.97 -0.52 -29.31
C LEU A 412 -19.30 0.16 -29.72
N PRO A 413 -19.77 0.00 -30.97
CA PRO A 413 -21.02 0.61 -31.43
C PRO A 413 -22.25 0.17 -30.63
N THR A 414 -22.24 -1.06 -30.11
CA THR A 414 -23.31 -1.60 -29.27
C THR A 414 -22.72 -2.37 -28.09
N ARG A 415 -22.90 -1.80 -26.90
CA ARG A 415 -22.32 -2.29 -25.65
C ARG A 415 -23.30 -3.20 -24.91
N THR A 416 -23.45 -4.42 -25.41
CA THR A 416 -24.21 -5.48 -24.71
C THR A 416 -23.27 -6.41 -23.96
N PHE A 417 -23.78 -7.13 -22.96
CA PHE A 417 -23.01 -8.14 -22.22
C PHE A 417 -22.37 -9.18 -23.16
N ILE A 418 -23.07 -9.58 -24.22
CA ILE A 418 -22.54 -10.52 -25.21
C ILE A 418 -21.39 -9.87 -25.99
N ASN A 419 -21.57 -8.63 -26.47
CA ASN A 419 -20.52 -7.95 -27.23
C ASN A 419 -19.28 -7.65 -26.38
N GLU A 420 -19.45 -7.08 -25.18
CA GLU A 420 -18.33 -6.66 -24.32
C GLU A 420 -17.57 -7.83 -23.69
N HIS A 421 -18.22 -8.98 -23.48
CA HIS A 421 -17.62 -10.06 -22.69
C HIS A 421 -17.50 -11.40 -23.42
N LEU A 422 -18.23 -11.66 -24.51
CA LEU A 422 -18.23 -12.96 -25.21
C LEU A 422 -17.76 -12.84 -26.67
N THR A 423 -18.11 -11.75 -27.36
CA THR A 423 -17.80 -11.56 -28.78
C THR A 423 -16.50 -10.80 -28.97
N PHE A 424 -16.39 -9.56 -28.47
CA PHE A 424 -15.18 -8.74 -28.61
C PHE A 424 -14.30 -8.96 -27.39
N THR A 425 -13.40 -9.95 -27.49
CA THR A 425 -12.61 -10.42 -26.35
C THR A 425 -11.14 -10.00 -26.41
N HIS A 426 -10.60 -9.66 -27.57
CA HIS A 426 -9.16 -9.43 -27.77
C HIS A 426 -8.86 -8.30 -28.77
N GLY A 427 -7.69 -7.69 -28.61
CA GLY A 427 -7.04 -6.83 -29.61
C GLY A 427 -6.46 -7.65 -30.77
N MET A 428 -5.97 -7.00 -31.82
CA MET A 428 -5.59 -7.69 -33.05
C MET A 428 -4.29 -7.18 -33.68
N GLY A 429 -3.20 -7.87 -33.39
CA GLY A 429 -1.90 -7.68 -34.00
C GLY A 429 -1.18 -6.45 -33.47
N LEU A 430 -0.23 -5.98 -34.26
CA LEU A 430 0.52 -4.76 -33.98
C LEU A 430 0.87 -4.06 -35.28
N THR A 431 1.15 -2.77 -35.17
CA THR A 431 1.83 -2.01 -36.21
C THR A 431 3.31 -1.96 -35.88
N LEU A 432 4.17 -2.18 -36.86
CA LEU A 432 5.62 -2.16 -36.69
C LEU A 432 6.29 -1.51 -37.89
N GLY A 433 7.21 -0.58 -37.65
CA GLY A 433 8.00 0.08 -38.68
C GLY A 433 9.45 0.28 -38.26
N PRO A 434 10.39 0.42 -39.21
CA PRO A 434 11.77 0.79 -38.89
C PRO A 434 11.82 2.23 -38.37
N VAL A 435 12.81 2.50 -37.53
CA VAL A 435 12.96 3.85 -36.94
C VAL A 435 13.47 4.91 -37.90
N ASN A 436 13.99 4.51 -39.06
CA ASN A 436 14.81 5.35 -39.92
C ASN A 436 14.35 5.40 -41.40
N GLN A 437 13.14 4.94 -41.71
CA GLN A 437 12.62 4.97 -43.09
C GLN A 437 11.32 5.74 -43.16
N VAL A 438 11.16 6.42 -44.30
CA VAL A 438 10.02 7.25 -44.64
C VAL A 438 9.59 6.93 -46.08
N THR A 439 8.30 6.99 -46.37
CA THR A 439 7.78 6.88 -47.73
C THR A 439 8.00 8.18 -48.50
N GLU A 440 7.73 8.19 -49.81
CA GLU A 440 7.83 9.40 -50.64
C GLU A 440 6.88 10.52 -50.16
N GLU A 441 5.78 10.16 -49.52
CA GLU A 441 4.77 11.07 -48.96
C GLU A 441 5.10 11.57 -47.55
N GLY A 442 6.24 11.18 -46.97
CA GLY A 442 6.62 11.58 -45.61
C GLY A 442 5.99 10.72 -44.50
N LEU A 443 5.37 9.58 -44.83
CA LEU A 443 4.75 8.68 -43.85
C LEU A 443 5.72 7.60 -43.36
N PRO A 444 5.49 6.99 -42.18
CA PRO A 444 6.28 5.86 -41.72
C PRO A 444 6.13 4.66 -42.63
N VAL A 445 7.26 4.04 -42.99
CA VAL A 445 7.25 2.70 -43.60
C VAL A 445 6.74 1.70 -42.56
N LEU A 446 5.81 0.83 -42.93
CA LEU A 446 5.27 -0.20 -42.05
C LEU A 446 5.70 -1.58 -42.53
N PHE A 447 6.47 -2.29 -41.69
CA PHE A 447 6.85 -3.68 -41.90
C PHE A 447 5.72 -4.65 -41.56
N ILE A 448 4.97 -4.36 -40.50
CA ILE A 448 3.77 -5.11 -40.11
C ILE A 448 2.62 -4.12 -40.05
N LYS A 449 1.55 -4.41 -40.80
CA LYS A 449 0.38 -3.54 -40.94
C LYS A 449 -0.88 -4.34 -41.28
N ASP A 450 -2.00 -3.65 -41.37
CA ASP A 450 -3.32 -4.11 -41.75
C ASP A 450 -4.01 -5.00 -40.70
N LEU A 451 -5.22 -5.45 -41.03
CA LEU A 451 -6.12 -6.24 -40.19
C LEU A 451 -6.74 -7.34 -41.08
N PRO A 452 -6.32 -8.62 -40.96
CA PRO A 452 -5.30 -9.14 -40.05
C PRO A 452 -3.88 -8.64 -40.40
N PRO A 453 -2.92 -8.68 -39.47
CA PRO A 453 -1.59 -8.15 -39.72
C PRO A 453 -0.83 -8.95 -40.77
N VAL A 454 -0.35 -8.26 -41.80
CA VAL A 454 0.51 -8.78 -42.86
C VAL A 454 1.94 -8.26 -42.64
N SER A 455 2.92 -9.12 -42.87
CA SER A 455 4.33 -8.72 -42.81
C SER A 455 4.94 -8.64 -44.20
N SER A 456 5.67 -7.55 -44.47
CA SER A 456 6.48 -7.35 -45.67
C SER A 456 7.94 -7.80 -45.48
N VAL A 457 8.29 -8.27 -44.28
CA VAL A 457 9.65 -8.67 -43.90
C VAL A 457 9.68 -10.10 -43.34
N SER A 458 10.87 -10.64 -43.03
CA SER A 458 11.02 -11.98 -42.44
C SER A 458 10.34 -12.18 -41.07
N LEU A 459 10.07 -11.12 -40.31
CA LEU A 459 9.33 -11.21 -39.04
C LEU A 459 7.87 -11.59 -39.30
N ARG A 460 7.29 -12.56 -38.57
CA ARG A 460 5.90 -12.98 -38.77
C ARG A 460 5.12 -13.05 -37.47
N VAL A 461 3.90 -12.54 -37.48
CA VAL A 461 2.93 -12.67 -36.38
C VAL A 461 2.05 -13.88 -36.66
N THR A 462 2.29 -14.99 -35.98
CA THR A 462 1.52 -16.24 -36.20
C THR A 462 0.19 -16.28 -35.44
N ARG A 463 0.10 -15.56 -34.31
CA ARG A 463 -1.09 -15.43 -33.47
C ARG A 463 -1.28 -13.97 -33.06
N PRO A 464 -2.10 -13.21 -33.79
CA PRO A 464 -2.25 -11.77 -33.56
C PRO A 464 -3.18 -11.41 -32.39
N GLN A 465 -3.92 -12.35 -31.81
CA GLN A 465 -4.92 -12.06 -30.78
C GLN A 465 -4.28 -11.59 -29.46
N ILE A 466 -4.63 -10.38 -29.02
CA ILE A 466 -4.13 -9.77 -27.77
C ILE A 466 -5.20 -9.85 -26.69
N TYR A 467 -5.07 -10.81 -25.79
CA TYR A 467 -5.99 -10.99 -24.66
C TYR A 467 -5.58 -10.22 -23.41
N PHE A 468 -4.35 -9.77 -23.29
CA PHE A 468 -3.83 -9.02 -22.15
C PHE A 468 -3.07 -7.82 -22.70
N GLY A 469 -3.37 -6.64 -22.18
CA GLY A 469 -2.84 -5.38 -22.70
C GLY A 469 -3.24 -4.20 -21.82
N GLU A 470 -2.78 -3.00 -22.12
CA GLU A 470 -2.93 -1.79 -21.32
C GLU A 470 -4.37 -1.25 -21.26
N LEU A 471 -5.20 -1.46 -22.30
CA LEU A 471 -6.61 -1.02 -22.31
C LEU A 471 -7.57 -2.08 -21.76
N THR A 472 -7.08 -3.30 -21.52
CA THR A 472 -7.92 -4.44 -21.15
C THR A 472 -8.34 -4.44 -19.66
N ASN A 473 -9.19 -3.48 -19.29
CA ASN A 473 -9.65 -3.28 -17.91
C ASN A 473 -10.94 -4.05 -17.55
N SER A 474 -11.57 -4.71 -18.54
CA SER A 474 -12.79 -5.49 -18.35
C SER A 474 -12.52 -7.00 -18.33
N HIS A 475 -13.43 -7.77 -17.72
CA HIS A 475 -13.38 -9.23 -17.80
C HIS A 475 -13.96 -9.72 -19.13
N VAL A 476 -13.50 -10.88 -19.63
CA VAL A 476 -14.08 -11.54 -20.81
C VAL A 476 -14.17 -13.04 -20.58
N PHE A 477 -15.07 -13.69 -21.31
CA PHE A 477 -15.29 -15.13 -21.31
C PHE A 477 -14.84 -15.70 -22.65
N THR A 478 -13.88 -16.62 -22.60
CA THR A 478 -13.32 -17.30 -23.76
C THR A 478 -13.75 -18.76 -23.78
N GLY A 479 -13.75 -19.39 -24.95
CA GLY A 479 -14.23 -20.78 -25.07
C GLY A 479 -15.72 -20.94 -24.72
N THR A 480 -16.53 -19.92 -25.02
CA THR A 480 -17.99 -19.99 -24.88
C THR A 480 -18.62 -20.69 -26.09
N ARG A 481 -19.96 -20.85 -26.11
CA ARG A 481 -20.68 -21.27 -27.33
C ARG A 481 -20.71 -20.18 -28.40
N GLN A 482 -20.64 -18.91 -28.00
CA GLN A 482 -20.47 -17.80 -28.93
C GLN A 482 -19.02 -17.79 -29.42
N ARG A 483 -18.84 -17.65 -30.73
CA ARG A 483 -17.50 -17.50 -31.29
C ARG A 483 -17.02 -16.07 -31.08
N GLU A 484 -15.73 -15.94 -30.82
CA GLU A 484 -15.09 -14.65 -30.59
C GLU A 484 -14.89 -13.96 -31.94
N PHE A 485 -15.22 -12.68 -32.03
CA PHE A 485 -14.93 -11.89 -33.22
C PHE A 485 -13.41 -11.76 -33.37
N ASP A 486 -12.90 -12.05 -34.57
CA ASP A 486 -11.47 -12.00 -34.88
C ASP A 486 -11.19 -10.72 -35.68
N TYR A 487 -11.65 -10.63 -36.93
CA TYR A 487 -11.49 -9.45 -37.77
C TYR A 487 -12.55 -9.38 -38.87
N PRO A 488 -12.79 -8.19 -39.45
CA PRO A 488 -13.69 -8.04 -40.59
C PRO A 488 -12.97 -8.39 -41.90
N SER A 489 -13.64 -9.11 -42.79
CA SER A 489 -13.16 -9.49 -44.13
C SER A 489 -14.19 -9.07 -45.17
N GLY A 490 -14.03 -7.86 -45.73
CA GLY A 490 -15.03 -7.25 -46.61
C GLY A 490 -16.32 -6.94 -45.84
N GLU A 491 -17.44 -7.47 -46.31
CA GLU A 491 -18.75 -7.38 -45.63
C GLU A 491 -18.97 -8.49 -44.58
N ALA A 492 -18.10 -9.51 -44.53
CA ALA A 492 -18.21 -10.62 -43.60
C ALA A 492 -17.33 -10.43 -42.35
N ASN A 493 -17.73 -11.06 -41.25
CA ASN A 493 -16.92 -11.12 -40.02
C ASN A 493 -16.29 -12.50 -39.87
N ILE A 494 -14.99 -12.54 -39.62
CA ILE A 494 -14.26 -13.76 -39.27
C ILE A 494 -14.31 -13.93 -37.75
N PHE A 495 -14.48 -15.17 -37.33
CA PHE A 495 -14.58 -15.53 -35.93
C PHE A 495 -13.57 -16.61 -35.58
N THR A 496 -13.09 -16.56 -34.35
CA THR A 496 -12.10 -17.48 -33.80
C THR A 496 -12.61 -18.10 -32.50
N ARG A 497 -11.81 -19.03 -31.97
CA ARG A 497 -12.01 -19.62 -30.65
C ARG A 497 -10.69 -19.54 -29.90
N TYR A 498 -10.73 -19.13 -28.64
CA TYR A 498 -9.55 -19.06 -27.79
C TYR A 498 -8.79 -20.39 -27.75
N ALA A 499 -7.54 -20.34 -28.19
CA ALA A 499 -6.61 -21.47 -28.20
C ALA A 499 -5.54 -21.39 -27.09
N GLY A 500 -5.64 -20.40 -26.20
CA GLY A 500 -4.72 -20.23 -25.07
C GLY A 500 -5.14 -21.06 -23.85
N THR A 501 -4.23 -21.15 -22.87
CA THR A 501 -4.45 -21.87 -21.61
C THR A 501 -4.80 -20.95 -20.44
N GLY A 502 -4.64 -19.63 -20.62
CA GLY A 502 -4.87 -18.64 -19.58
C GLY A 502 -6.35 -18.49 -19.22
N GLY A 503 -6.60 -17.94 -18.03
CA GLY A 503 -7.93 -17.72 -17.49
C GLY A 503 -8.46 -18.82 -16.60
N VAL A 504 -9.34 -18.41 -15.69
CA VAL A 504 -9.91 -19.28 -14.66
C VAL A 504 -11.05 -20.12 -15.27
N PRO A 505 -11.00 -21.46 -15.19
CA PRO A 505 -12.03 -22.31 -15.75
C PRO A 505 -13.36 -22.20 -15.00
N MET A 506 -14.44 -22.00 -15.75
CA MET A 506 -15.79 -21.71 -15.27
C MET A 506 -16.68 -22.94 -15.10
N GLY A 507 -16.15 -24.15 -15.29
CA GLY A 507 -16.98 -25.31 -15.58
C GLY A 507 -17.84 -25.89 -14.46
N SER A 508 -17.88 -25.27 -13.28
CA SER A 508 -18.76 -25.69 -12.19
C SER A 508 -19.72 -24.58 -11.78
N LEU A 509 -20.96 -24.95 -11.45
CA LEU A 509 -21.98 -24.01 -10.94
C LEU A 509 -21.49 -23.15 -9.76
N PRO A 510 -20.74 -23.69 -8.78
CA PRO A 510 -20.18 -22.87 -7.70
C PRO A 510 -19.21 -21.79 -8.19
N ARG A 511 -18.34 -22.10 -9.17
CA ARG A 511 -17.43 -21.09 -9.75
C ARG A 511 -18.20 -20.03 -10.54
N ARG A 512 -19.24 -20.42 -11.26
CA ARG A 512 -20.13 -19.48 -11.95
C ARG A 512 -20.86 -18.56 -10.98
N ALA A 513 -21.37 -19.10 -9.88
CA ALA A 513 -22.01 -18.31 -8.83
C ALA A 513 -21.03 -17.35 -8.14
N LEU A 514 -19.80 -17.82 -7.87
CA LEU A 514 -18.72 -17.00 -7.32
C LEU A 514 -18.38 -15.82 -8.24
N MET A 515 -18.17 -16.08 -9.53
CA MET A 515 -17.85 -15.02 -10.50
C MET A 515 -19.04 -14.09 -10.76
N ALA A 516 -20.28 -14.63 -10.76
CA ALA A 516 -21.49 -13.83 -10.86
C ALA A 516 -21.61 -12.84 -9.68
N ALA A 517 -21.29 -13.29 -8.46
CA ALA A 517 -21.26 -12.44 -7.28
C ALA A 517 -20.12 -11.40 -7.34
N HIS A 518 -18.94 -11.79 -7.84
CA HIS A 518 -17.79 -10.89 -7.95
C HIS A 518 -17.98 -9.77 -8.97
N PHE A 519 -18.46 -10.12 -10.17
CA PHE A 519 -18.71 -9.15 -11.24
C PHE A 519 -20.11 -8.51 -11.17
N GLY A 520 -20.93 -8.87 -10.17
CA GLY A 520 -22.27 -8.30 -9.98
C GLY A 520 -23.26 -8.60 -11.10
N SER A 521 -23.14 -9.74 -11.79
CA SER A 521 -23.94 -10.07 -12.97
C SER A 521 -24.52 -11.48 -12.93
N LEU A 522 -25.84 -11.58 -12.76
CA LEU A 522 -26.58 -12.85 -12.83
C LEU A 522 -26.51 -13.50 -14.22
N LYS A 523 -26.18 -12.73 -15.27
CA LYS A 523 -26.01 -13.26 -16.64
C LYS A 523 -24.90 -14.31 -16.69
N ILE A 524 -23.87 -14.20 -15.85
CA ILE A 524 -22.76 -15.17 -15.75
C ILE A 524 -23.27 -16.53 -15.23
N LEU A 525 -24.21 -16.51 -14.30
CA LEU A 525 -24.81 -17.71 -13.73
C LEU A 525 -25.87 -18.34 -14.66
N LEU A 526 -26.66 -17.51 -15.35
CA LEU A 526 -27.83 -17.96 -16.11
C LEU A 526 -27.57 -18.17 -17.61
N SER A 527 -26.51 -17.58 -18.17
CA SER A 527 -26.23 -17.71 -19.61
C SER A 527 -25.94 -19.16 -20.00
N GLN A 528 -26.54 -19.62 -21.09
CA GLN A 528 -26.27 -20.93 -21.65
C GLN A 528 -24.97 -20.96 -22.46
N ASP A 529 -24.42 -19.79 -22.84
CA ASP A 529 -23.19 -19.71 -23.62
C ASP A 529 -21.95 -20.10 -22.79
N ILE A 530 -22.02 -19.95 -21.47
CA ILE A 530 -20.95 -20.32 -20.53
C ILE A 530 -21.05 -21.82 -20.22
N THR A 531 -20.03 -22.57 -20.64
CA THR A 531 -19.95 -24.04 -20.54
C THR A 531 -18.81 -24.49 -19.63
N SER A 532 -18.59 -25.81 -19.56
CA SER A 532 -17.45 -26.41 -18.87
C SER A 532 -16.09 -26.01 -19.44
N GLU A 533 -16.04 -25.70 -20.73
CA GLU A 533 -14.83 -25.29 -21.45
C GLU A 533 -14.52 -23.79 -21.30
N THR A 534 -15.50 -23.01 -20.84
CA THR A 534 -15.36 -21.56 -20.73
C THR A 534 -14.33 -21.17 -19.69
N ARG A 535 -13.51 -20.18 -20.01
CA ARG A 535 -12.56 -19.55 -19.10
C ARG A 535 -12.90 -18.08 -18.95
N VAL A 536 -12.73 -17.55 -17.75
CA VAL A 536 -12.83 -16.11 -17.51
C VAL A 536 -11.44 -15.50 -17.43
N LEU A 537 -11.20 -14.48 -18.26
CA LEU A 537 -10.01 -13.65 -18.22
C LEU A 537 -10.38 -12.35 -17.50
N TYR A 538 -9.68 -12.03 -16.42
CA TYR A 538 -9.86 -10.82 -15.63
C TYR A 538 -8.51 -10.38 -15.06
N ARG A 539 -8.41 -9.10 -14.68
CA ARG A 539 -7.12 -8.41 -14.45
C ARG A 539 -6.23 -8.60 -15.66
N ARG A 540 -6.73 -8.11 -16.79
CA ARG A 540 -6.08 -8.28 -18.08
C ARG A 540 -5.08 -7.15 -18.36
N ASN A 541 -5.27 -5.99 -17.72
CA ASN A 541 -4.28 -4.94 -17.66
C ASN A 541 -2.95 -5.47 -17.12
N VAL A 542 -1.93 -5.46 -17.98
CA VAL A 542 -0.63 -6.09 -17.71
C VAL A 542 0.10 -5.46 -16.52
N MET A 543 -0.04 -4.15 -16.33
CA MET A 543 0.58 -3.43 -15.22
C MET A 543 -0.11 -3.76 -13.89
N GLU A 544 -1.45 -3.72 -13.82
CA GLU A 544 -2.21 -4.14 -12.65
C GLU A 544 -1.90 -5.61 -12.30
N ARG A 545 -1.84 -6.46 -13.33
CA ARG A 545 -1.56 -7.90 -13.22
C ARG A 545 -0.17 -8.13 -12.61
N ALA A 546 0.85 -7.45 -13.12
CA ALA A 546 2.24 -7.57 -12.64
C ALA A 546 2.40 -7.04 -11.22
N GLN A 547 1.84 -5.87 -10.90
CA GLN A 547 1.87 -5.28 -9.56
C GLN A 547 1.18 -6.14 -8.51
N ARG A 548 0.06 -6.80 -8.89
CA ARG A 548 -0.65 -7.72 -7.99
C ARG A 548 0.13 -9.01 -7.78
N ALA A 549 0.78 -9.54 -8.81
CA ALA A 549 1.58 -10.77 -8.73
C ALA A 549 2.88 -10.58 -7.93
N LEU A 550 3.48 -9.39 -8.05
CA LEU A 550 4.79 -9.05 -7.48
C LEU A 550 4.71 -7.74 -6.68
N PRO A 551 3.93 -7.68 -5.58
CA PRO A 551 3.67 -6.45 -4.83
C PRO A 551 4.89 -5.88 -4.09
N PHE A 552 6.01 -6.61 -4.11
CA PHE A 552 7.28 -6.23 -3.52
C PHE A 552 8.24 -5.58 -4.52
N LEU A 553 7.89 -5.52 -5.81
CA LEU A 553 8.65 -4.81 -6.83
C LEU A 553 8.05 -3.43 -7.07
N ARG A 554 8.92 -2.48 -7.39
CA ARG A 554 8.54 -1.18 -7.97
C ARG A 554 8.83 -1.26 -9.46
N PHE A 555 7.78 -1.13 -10.27
CA PHE A 555 7.89 -1.12 -11.71
C PHE A 555 8.30 0.28 -12.19
N ASP A 556 9.04 0.34 -13.28
CA ASP A 556 9.29 1.60 -13.99
C ASP A 556 7.97 2.11 -14.63
N ALA A 557 7.95 3.38 -14.99
CA ALA A 557 6.82 4.05 -15.63
C ALA A 557 6.76 3.80 -17.15
N ASP A 558 7.89 3.42 -17.75
CA ASP A 558 8.02 2.82 -19.10
C ASP A 558 7.89 1.29 -18.95
#